data_AF-A0A1F6RJZ2-F1
#
_entry.id   AF-A0A1F6RJZ2-F1
#
_cell.length_a   1.000
_cell.length_b   1.000
_cell.length_c   1.000
_cell.angle_alpha   90.00
_cell.angle_beta   90.00
_cell.angle_gamma   90.00
#
_symmetry.space_group_name_H-M   'P 1'
#
loop_
_entity.id
_entity.type
_entity.pdbx_description
1 polymer ?
#
loop_
_entity_poly.entity_id
_entity_poly.type
_entity_poly.pdbx_seq_one_letter_code
_entity_poly.pdbx_strand_id
1 'polypeptide(L)' 'MPRQINTENCIKCDVCIPACPVDAITKNNDIIQINPNDCVDCETCWRICQEKCIDGGPDKYLELRTEH' A
#
# COMPACT_ATOMS: atom_id res chain seq x y z
N MET A 1 10.93 -2.34 2.75
CA MET A 1 10.10 -3.49 3.19
C MET A 1 8.90 -3.54 2.25
N PRO A 2 8.39 -4.71 1.83
CA PRO A 2 7.26 -4.73 0.91
C PRO A 2 6.01 -4.17 1.60
N ARG A 3 5.24 -3.38 0.86
CA ARG A 3 3.98 -2.81 1.32
C ARG A 3 2.89 -3.88 1.44
N GLN A 4 1.94 -3.69 2.34
CA GLN A 4 0.80 -4.56 2.60
C GLN A 4 -0.51 -3.78 2.61
N ILE A 5 -1.58 -4.44 2.17
CA ILE A 5 -2.94 -3.87 2.16
C ILE A 5 -3.67 -4.43 3.37
N ASN A 6 -4.17 -3.55 4.24
CA ASN A 6 -5.19 -3.88 5.21
C ASN A 6 -6.51 -4.11 4.47
N THR A 7 -6.89 -5.38 4.35
CA THR A 7 -8.07 -5.82 3.61
C THR A 7 -9.39 -5.49 4.31
N GLU A 8 -9.38 -5.25 5.62
CA GLU A 8 -10.57 -4.84 6.38
C GLU A 8 -10.99 -3.41 6.02
N ASN A 9 -10.02 -2.54 5.79
CA ASN A 9 -10.24 -1.14 5.41
C ASN A 9 -10.24 -0.90 3.89
N CYS A 10 -9.86 -1.90 3.10
CA CYS A 10 -9.78 -1.76 1.65
C CYS A 10 -11.16 -1.87 1.01
N ILE A 11 -11.63 -0.77 0.41
CA ILE A 11 -12.90 -0.71 -0.33
C ILE A 11 -12.81 -1.25 -1.77
N LYS A 12 -11.63 -1.73 -2.20
CA LYS A 12 -11.40 -2.35 -3.51
C LYS A 12 -11.68 -1.42 -4.70
N CYS A 13 -11.27 -0.16 -4.58
CA CYS A 13 -11.45 0.87 -5.61
C CYS A 13 -10.44 0.79 -6.78
N ASP A 14 -9.53 -0.19 -6.77
CA ASP A 14 -8.58 -0.54 -7.85
C ASP A 14 -7.54 0.52 -8.23
N VAL A 15 -7.60 1.74 -7.67
CA VAL A 15 -6.69 2.85 -8.04
C VAL A 15 -5.20 2.57 -7.81
N CYS A 16 -4.87 1.68 -6.87
CA CYS A 16 -3.48 1.32 -6.57
C CYS A 16 -2.87 0.40 -7.64
N ILE A 17 -3.68 -0.35 -8.38
CA ILE A 17 -3.23 -1.33 -9.38
C ILE A 17 -2.45 -0.64 -10.51
N PRO A 18 -3.05 0.30 -11.30
CA PRO A 18 -2.33 0.98 -12.37
C PRO A 18 -1.28 1.98 -11.85
N ALA A 19 -1.29 2.30 -10.55
CA ALA A 19 -0.33 3.21 -9.94
C ALA A 19 0.98 2.51 -9.55
N CYS A 20 1.03 1.18 -9.53
CA CYS A 20 2.24 0.44 -9.21
C CYS A 20 3.21 0.47 -10.41
N PRO A 21 4.40 1.09 -10.29
CA PRO A 21 5.33 1.22 -11.42
C PRO A 21 6.03 -0.09 -11.81
N VAL A 22 5.85 -1.15 -11.01
CA VAL A 22 6.50 -2.46 -11.17
C VAL A 22 5.47 -3.60 -11.21
N ASP A 23 4.18 -3.26 -11.40
CA ASP A 23 3.08 -4.23 -11.50
C ASP A 23 2.98 -5.24 -10.35
N ALA A 24 3.48 -4.90 -9.16
CA ALA A 24 3.46 -5.77 -7.98
C ALA A 24 2.06 -5.94 -7.36
N ILE A 25 1.04 -5.20 -7.83
CA ILE A 25 -0.31 -5.21 -7.23
C ILE A 25 -1.26 -5.93 -8.16
N THR A 26 -1.93 -6.97 -7.65
CA THR A 26 -2.89 -7.77 -8.41
C THR A 26 -4.24 -7.84 -7.70
N LYS A 27 -5.29 -8.06 -8.48
CA LYS A 27 -6.64 -8.31 -7.97
C LYS A 27 -7.11 -9.69 -8.40
N ASN A 28 -7.43 -10.52 -7.42
CA ASN A 28 -8.02 -11.83 -7.61
C ASN A 28 -9.42 -11.80 -6.96
N ASN A 29 -10.47 -11.82 -7.79
CA ASN A 29 -11.85 -11.57 -7.36
C ASN A 29 -11.96 -10.22 -6.59
N ASP A 30 -12.41 -10.27 -5.34
CA ASP A 30 -12.58 -9.11 -4.47
C ASP A 30 -11.40 -8.90 -3.50
N ILE A 31 -10.24 -9.49 -3.80
CA ILE A 31 -9.03 -9.37 -2.97
C ILE A 31 -7.94 -8.69 -3.80
N ILE A 32 -7.50 -7.51 -3.33
CA ILE A 32 -6.32 -6.82 -3.85
C ILE A 32 -5.13 -7.17 -2.96
N GLN A 33 -4.01 -7.52 -3.57
CA GLN A 33 -2.80 -7.95 -2.87
C GLN A 33 -1.54 -7.39 -3.53
N ILE A 34 -0.48 -7.23 -2.73
CA ILE A 34 0.86 -6.80 -3.18
C ILE A 34 1.78 -8.02 -3.13
N ASN A 35 2.44 -8.34 -4.24
CA ASN A 35 3.50 -9.34 -4.27
C ASN A 35 4.75 -8.77 -3.57
N PRO A 36 5.17 -9.33 -2.42
CA PRO A 36 6.31 -8.80 -1.68
C PRO A 36 7.65 -8.97 -2.40
N ASN A 37 7.74 -9.91 -3.35
CA ASN A 37 8.97 -10.15 -4.12
C ASN A 37 9.20 -9.08 -5.20
N ASP A 38 8.12 -8.49 -5.71
CA ASP A 38 8.18 -7.50 -6.78
C ASP A 38 8.11 -6.06 -6.24
N CYS A 39 7.62 -5.89 -5.00
CA CYS A 39 7.44 -4.58 -4.39
C CYS A 39 8.79 -3.90 -4.09
N VAL A 40 9.03 -2.76 -4.75
CA VAL A 40 10.25 -1.95 -4.60
C VAL A 40 10.12 -0.79 -3.59
N ASP A 41 9.07 -0.78 -2.76
CA ASP A 41 8.83 0.25 -1.73
C ASP A 41 8.81 1.70 -2.27
N CYS A 42 8.24 1.91 -3.47
CA CYS A 42 8.17 3.22 -4.13
C CYS A 42 7.09 4.18 -3.58
N GLU A 43 6.26 3.69 -2.66
CA GLU A 43 5.20 4.43 -1.93
C GLU A 43 4.05 5.01 -2.78
N THR A 44 4.05 4.80 -4.10
CA THR A 44 3.02 5.37 -4.98
C THR A 44 1.61 4.87 -4.65
N CYS A 45 1.47 3.57 -4.36
CA CYS A 45 0.20 2.97 -3.96
C CYS A 45 -0.33 3.56 -2.64
N TRP A 46 0.54 3.83 -1.67
CA TRP A 46 0.18 4.47 -0.40
C TRP A 46 -0.26 5.92 -0.59
N ARG A 47 0.45 6.70 -1.42
CA ARG A 47 0.10 8.10 -1.69
C ARG A 47 -1.29 8.25 -2.33
N ILE A 48 -1.61 7.39 -3.30
CA ILE A 48 -2.88 7.47 -4.05
C ILE A 48 -4.06 6.82 -3.31
N CYS A 49 -3.81 5.92 -2.35
CA CYS A 49 -4.88 5.28 -1.58
C CYS A 49 -5.61 6.30 -0.71
N GLN A 50 -6.87 6.58 -1.05
CA GLN A 50 -7.73 7.51 -0.30
C GLN A 50 -8.08 6.96 1.08
N GLU A 51 -8.35 5.65 1.17
CA GLU A 51 -8.69 4.96 2.43
C GLU A 51 -7.48 4.75 3.35
N LYS A 52 -6.26 5.06 2.88
CA LYS A 52 -5.01 4.84 3.63
C LYS A 52 -4.90 3.42 4.20
N CYS A 53 -5.42 2.44 3.46
CA CYS A 53 -5.39 1.03 3.87
C CYS A 53 -4.09 0.31 3.50
N ILE A 54 -3.17 0.97 2.79
CA ILE A 54 -1.84 0.43 2.50
C ILE A 54 -0.90 0.94 3.58
N ASP A 55 -0.04 0.08 4.13
CA ASP A 55 0.93 0.52 5.13
C ASP A 55 1.83 1.63 4.56
N GLY A 56 1.96 2.71 5.33
CA GLY A 56 3.01 3.72 5.14
C GLY A 56 4.37 3.09 5.40
N GLY A 57 5.42 3.58 4.75
CA GLY A 57 6.78 3.14 5.03
C GLY A 57 7.20 3.79 6.34
N PRO A 58 8.48 4.18 6.53
CA PRO A 58 8.97 4.68 7.81
C PRO A 58 8.29 5.97 8.34
N ASP A 59 7.25 6.47 7.70
CA ASP A 59 6.34 7.52 8.20
C ASP A 59 5.70 7.15 9.54
N LYS A 60 5.46 5.86 9.80
CA LYS A 60 5.04 5.40 11.14
C LYS A 60 6.11 5.65 12.21
N TYR A 61 7.38 5.75 11.81
CA TYR A 61 8.51 6.11 12.68
C TYR A 61 8.65 7.62 12.88
N LEU A 62 8.10 8.45 11.98
CA LEU A 62 8.09 9.91 12.16
C LEU A 62 6.95 10.36 13.10
N GLU A 63 5.79 9.70 13.05
CA GLU A 63 4.73 9.91 14.04
C GLU A 63 5.18 9.48 15.46
N LEU A 64 6.00 8.44 15.57
CA LEU A 64 6.65 8.02 16.84
C LEU A 64 7.79 8.95 17.31
N ARG A 65 8.19 9.95 16.52
CA ARG A 65 9.19 10.97 16.92
C ARG A 65 8.59 12.30 17.34
N THR A 66 7.27 12.46 17.24
CA THR A 66 6.59 13.71 17.64
C THR A 66 6.06 13.64 19.08
N GLU A 67 6.29 12.52 19.78
CA GLU A 67 6.08 12.37 21.23
C GLU A 67 7.40 12.54 22.02
N HIS A 68 8.20 13.57 21.71
CA HIS A 68 9.21 14.14 22.60
C HIS A 68 9.21 15.67 22.50
#